data_AF-A0A0R3E1C9-F1
#
_entry.id   AF-A0A0R3E1C9-F1
#
_cell.length_a   1.000
_cell.length_b   1.000
_cell.length_c   1.000
_cell.angle_alpha   90.00
_cell.angle_beta   90.00
_cell.angle_gamma   90.00
#
_symmetry.space_group_name_H-M   'P 1'
#
loop_
_entity.id
_entity.type
_entity.pdbx_description
1 polymer ?
#
loop_
_entity_poly.entity_id
_entity_poly.type
_entity_poly.pdbx_seq_one_letter_code
_entity_poly.pdbx_strand_id
1 'polypeptide(L)'
;MNSHKVGRNDPCPCGSGKKFKKCCLDAQRLDGSSSGLLQDDAPDFVSSALEEAEGRMLAYDPFIEPDPEQWLALDEEERIDLVMDYHQRAGIRLPRPELHATLHAVVESQIADPELPVRSTVERLMDEGLDRHEAIHAVGSVLAGHMNDLVRNFEERGAKPGTGAGEDPNVRYFEQLKALTAEQWLRSG
;
A
#
# COMPACT_ATOMS: atom_id res chain seq x y z
N MET A 1 -48.47 -17.61 -31.74
CA MET A 1 -48.48 -16.14 -31.94
C MET A 1 -47.11 -15.62 -31.52
N ASN A 2 -46.27 -15.23 -32.47
CA ASN A 2 -44.87 -14.87 -32.21
C ASN A 2 -44.80 -13.49 -31.53
N SER A 3 -44.44 -13.47 -30.24
CA SER A 3 -44.11 -12.24 -29.52
C SER A 3 -42.82 -11.67 -30.10
N HIS A 4 -42.93 -10.61 -30.92
CA HIS A 4 -41.78 -9.88 -31.44
C HIS A 4 -40.94 -9.36 -30.28
N LYS A 5 -39.77 -9.96 -30.04
CA LYS A 5 -38.79 -9.45 -29.08
C LYS A 5 -38.11 -8.23 -29.71
N VAL A 6 -38.40 -7.04 -29.19
CA VAL A 6 -37.67 -5.82 -29.55
C VAL A 6 -36.21 -5.98 -29.11
N GLY A 7 -35.28 -5.77 -30.04
CA GLY A 7 -33.86 -5.83 -29.79
C GLY A 7 -33.38 -4.61 -28.98
N ARG A 8 -32.39 -4.81 -28.12
CA ARG A 8 -31.87 -3.78 -27.21
C ARG A 8 -31.39 -2.49 -27.92
N ASN A 9 -30.96 -2.58 -29.18
CA ASN A 9 -30.49 -1.45 -29.97
C ASN A 9 -31.53 -0.89 -30.95
N ASP A 10 -32.72 -1.49 -31.05
CA ASP A 10 -33.79 -1.07 -31.97
C ASP A 10 -34.43 0.26 -31.52
N PRO A 11 -35.09 1.00 -32.41
CA PRO A 11 -35.90 2.16 -32.04
C PRO A 11 -36.94 1.78 -30.98
N CYS A 12 -37.09 2.62 -29.96
CA CYS A 12 -37.99 2.36 -28.85
C CYS A 12 -39.46 2.43 -29.32
N PRO A 13 -40.30 1.43 -29.02
CA PRO A 13 -41.70 1.40 -29.47
C PRO A 13 -42.58 2.47 -28.79
N CYS A 14 -42.10 3.17 -27.76
CA CYS A 14 -42.82 4.25 -27.10
C CYS A 14 -42.86 5.57 -27.92
N GLY A 15 -42.29 5.59 -29.14
CA GLY A 15 -42.30 6.75 -30.03
C GLY A 15 -41.29 7.85 -29.68
N SER A 16 -40.35 7.60 -28.76
CA SER A 16 -39.37 8.61 -28.30
C SER A 16 -38.24 8.91 -29.30
N GLY A 17 -38.11 8.12 -30.37
CA GLY A 17 -36.99 8.20 -31.31
C GLY A 17 -35.63 7.71 -30.78
N LYS A 18 -35.55 7.30 -29.51
CA LYS A 18 -34.32 6.78 -28.87
C LYS A 18 -34.20 5.26 -29.05
N LYS A 19 -33.00 4.69 -28.88
CA LYS A 19 -32.79 3.22 -28.82
C LYS A 19 -33.46 2.63 -27.59
N PHE A 20 -34.08 1.45 -27.68
CA PHE A 20 -34.83 0.80 -26.60
C PHE A 20 -34.03 0.72 -25.28
N LYS A 21 -32.74 0.38 -25.35
CA LYS A 21 -31.86 0.37 -24.18
C LYS A 21 -31.78 1.67 -23.41
N LYS A 22 -31.75 2.81 -24.10
CA LYS A 22 -31.58 4.15 -23.52
C LYS A 22 -32.92 4.86 -23.25
N CYS A 23 -34.02 4.12 -23.28
CA CYS A 23 -35.35 4.64 -23.10
C CYS A 23 -36.11 3.72 -22.14
N CYS A 24 -37.11 2.96 -22.58
CA CYS A 24 -37.94 2.15 -21.69
C CYS A 24 -37.16 1.09 -20.90
N LEU A 25 -36.04 0.58 -21.41
CA LEU A 25 -35.24 -0.40 -20.66
C LEU A 25 -34.42 0.24 -19.52
N ASP A 26 -33.89 1.45 -19.73
CA ASP A 26 -33.20 2.20 -18.67
C ASP A 26 -34.20 2.90 -17.74
N ALA A 27 -35.40 3.25 -18.21
CA ALA A 27 -36.49 3.75 -17.37
C ALA A 27 -36.95 2.69 -16.35
N GLN A 28 -37.02 1.41 -16.77
CA GLN A 28 -37.30 0.27 -15.88
C GLN A 28 -36.22 0.02 -14.81
N ARG A 29 -35.06 0.67 -14.90
CA ARG A 29 -34.01 0.61 -13.88
C ARG A 29 -34.13 1.73 -12.86
N LEU A 30 -34.94 2.76 -13.15
CA LEU A 30 -35.07 3.96 -12.34
C LEU A 30 -36.46 4.07 -11.68
N ASP A 31 -37.39 3.14 -11.95
CA ASP A 31 -38.78 3.17 -11.47
C ASP A 31 -39.18 1.95 -10.61
N GLY A 32 -38.20 1.31 -9.95
CA GLY A 32 -38.45 0.46 -8.77
C GLY A 32 -38.90 1.30 -7.57
N SER A 33 -40.12 1.83 -7.68
CA SER A 33 -40.73 2.87 -6.85
C SER A 33 -40.75 2.56 -5.35
N SER A 34 -40.43 3.59 -4.57
CA SER A 34 -40.74 3.73 -3.16
C SER A 34 -42.25 3.60 -2.89
N SER A 35 -42.62 2.76 -1.92
CA SER A 35 -43.75 3.01 -1.03
C SER A 35 -43.61 2.20 0.26
N GLY A 36 -43.24 2.90 1.33
CA GLY A 36 -43.71 2.59 2.68
C GLY A 36 -42.87 1.68 3.56
N LEU A 37 -41.63 2.06 3.88
CA LEU A 37 -41.07 1.91 5.23
C LEU A 37 -40.03 3.03 5.45
N LEU A 38 -40.47 4.12 6.06
CA LEU A 38 -39.58 4.97 6.85
C LEU A 38 -39.35 4.24 8.16
N GLN A 39 -38.20 3.61 8.29
CA GLN A 39 -37.50 3.56 9.56
C GLN A 39 -36.00 3.50 9.27
N ASP A 40 -35.42 4.70 9.31
CA ASP A 40 -34.00 4.93 9.48
C ASP A 40 -33.55 4.27 10.79
N ASP A 41 -33.07 3.04 10.67
CA ASP A 41 -32.25 2.37 11.67
C ASP A 41 -31.21 1.54 10.90
N ALA A 42 -30.37 2.20 10.09
CA ALA A 42 -29.08 1.58 9.78
C ALA A 42 -28.40 1.38 11.14
N PRO A 43 -28.05 0.14 11.56
CA PRO A 43 -27.38 -0.04 12.83
C PRO A 43 -26.09 0.78 12.79
N ASP A 44 -25.79 1.52 13.85
CA ASP A 44 -24.63 2.44 13.97
C ASP A 44 -23.33 1.85 13.39
N PHE A 45 -23.19 0.53 13.43
CA PHE A 45 -22.08 -0.25 12.90
C PHE A 45 -21.78 -0.10 11.40
N VAL A 46 -22.78 0.15 10.54
CA VAL A 46 -22.53 0.29 9.07
C VAL A 46 -22.12 1.71 8.67
N SER A 47 -22.56 2.73 9.41
CA SER A 47 -22.13 4.12 9.20
C SER A 47 -20.68 4.29 9.65
N SER A 48 -20.32 3.72 10.81
CA SER A 48 -18.94 3.77 11.31
C SER A 48 -17.96 3.04 10.39
N ALA A 49 -18.34 1.89 9.82
CA ALA A 49 -17.47 1.13 8.91
C ALA A 49 -17.20 1.83 7.56
N LEU A 50 -18.14 2.68 7.10
CA LEU A 50 -17.96 3.49 5.90
C LEU A 50 -17.14 4.76 6.20
N GLU A 51 -17.34 5.39 7.35
CA GLU A 51 -16.51 6.51 7.82
C GLU A 51 -15.07 6.06 8.13
N GLU A 52 -14.87 4.83 8.65
CA GLU A 52 -13.56 4.18 8.81
C GLU A 52 -12.87 3.89 7.47
N ALA A 53 -13.62 3.72 6.38
CA ALA A 53 -13.07 3.49 5.05
C ALA A 53 -12.71 4.79 4.32
N GLU A 54 -13.32 5.92 4.69
CA GLU A 54 -13.06 7.26 4.12
C GLU A 54 -11.74 7.85 4.67
N GLY A 55 -10.62 7.28 4.24
CA GLY A 55 -9.28 7.73 4.62
C GLY A 55 -8.23 6.62 4.60
N ARG A 56 -8.65 5.35 4.48
CA ARG A 56 -7.74 4.21 4.37
C ARG A 56 -7.09 4.17 3.00
N MET A 57 -5.77 4.03 2.99
CA MET A 57 -5.01 3.84 1.76
C MET A 57 -5.38 2.48 1.13
N LEU A 58 -5.89 2.49 -0.11
CA LEU A 58 -6.40 1.28 -0.78
C LEU A 58 -5.40 0.63 -1.74
N ALA A 59 -4.30 1.30 -2.05
CA ALA A 59 -3.28 0.80 -2.95
C ALA A 59 -1.92 1.43 -2.63
N TYR A 60 -0.88 0.61 -2.73
CA TYR A 60 0.51 1.03 -2.66
C TYR A 60 1.18 0.93 -4.04
N ASP A 61 2.06 1.89 -4.33
CA ASP A 61 2.94 1.90 -5.51
C ASP A 61 4.33 2.37 -5.05
N PRO A 62 5.38 1.53 -5.06
CA PRO A 62 6.72 1.88 -4.58
C PRO A 62 7.41 2.95 -5.43
N PHE A 63 6.84 3.33 -6.58
CA PHE A 63 7.34 4.45 -7.39
C PHE A 63 6.75 5.81 -7.00
N ILE A 64 5.72 5.83 -6.13
CA ILE A 64 5.04 7.04 -5.69
C ILE A 64 5.08 7.08 -4.17
N GLU A 65 5.58 8.18 -3.60
CA GLU A 65 5.61 8.32 -2.16
C GLU A 65 4.19 8.33 -1.56
N PRO A 66 3.88 7.44 -0.60
CA PRO A 66 2.62 7.50 0.11
C PRO A 66 2.58 8.73 1.03
N ASP A 67 1.38 9.25 1.30
CA ASP A 67 1.19 10.30 2.29
C ASP A 67 1.61 9.79 3.67
N PRO A 68 2.53 10.48 4.39
CA PRO A 68 3.09 9.99 5.65
C PRO A 68 2.03 9.75 6.74
N GLU A 69 1.03 10.63 6.85
CA GLU A 69 -0.03 10.50 7.86
C GLU A 69 -0.92 9.30 7.57
N GLN A 70 -1.34 9.12 6.31
CA GLN A 70 -2.13 7.95 5.89
C GLN A 70 -1.35 6.65 6.04
N TRP A 71 -0.06 6.64 5.69
CA TRP A 71 0.79 5.46 5.81
C TRP A 71 1.01 5.03 7.26
N LEU A 72 1.26 6.00 8.14
CA LEU A 72 1.48 5.73 9.57
C LEU A 72 0.18 5.41 10.33
N ALA A 73 -0.98 5.78 9.79
CA ALA A 73 -2.28 5.43 10.34
C ALA A 73 -2.68 3.96 10.12
N LEU A 74 -2.11 3.30 9.11
CA LEU A 74 -2.31 1.87 8.87
C LEU A 74 -1.65 1.01 9.96
N ASP A 75 -2.23 -0.15 10.24
CA ASP A 75 -1.53 -1.16 11.04
C ASP A 75 -0.36 -1.79 10.26
N GLU A 76 0.46 -2.59 10.94
CA GLU A 76 1.61 -3.24 10.32
C GLU A 76 1.22 -4.28 9.28
N GLU A 77 0.16 -5.06 9.53
CA GLU A 77 -0.31 -6.11 8.64
C GLU A 77 -0.88 -5.50 7.34
N GLU A 78 -1.66 -4.43 7.44
CA GLU A 78 -2.18 -3.68 6.29
C GLU A 78 -1.07 -3.14 5.38
N ARG A 79 -0.01 -2.57 5.97
CA ARG A 79 1.14 -2.08 5.18
C ARG A 79 1.83 -3.20 4.43
N ILE A 80 2.03 -4.34 5.09
CA ILE A 80 2.64 -5.53 4.48
C ILE A 80 1.75 -6.05 3.35
N ASP A 81 0.44 -6.15 3.58
CA ASP A 81 -0.54 -6.62 2.59
C ASP A 81 -0.59 -5.71 1.35
N LEU A 82 -0.55 -4.39 1.53
CA LEU A 82 -0.51 -3.45 0.40
C LEU A 82 0.74 -3.63 -0.46
N VAL A 83 1.91 -3.86 0.17
CA VAL A 83 3.15 -4.13 -0.56
C VAL A 83 3.10 -5.49 -1.27
N MET A 84 2.58 -6.52 -0.61
CA MET A 84 2.41 -7.84 -1.21
C MET A 84 1.49 -7.79 -2.43
N ASP A 85 0.35 -7.11 -2.30
CA ASP A 85 -0.64 -6.96 -3.36
C ASP A 85 -0.04 -6.23 -4.58
N TYR A 86 0.76 -5.19 -4.37
CA TYR A 86 1.49 -4.54 -5.46
C TYR A 86 2.37 -5.55 -6.23
N HIS A 87 3.23 -6.29 -5.53
CA HIS A 87 4.17 -7.23 -6.18
C HIS A 87 3.43 -8.38 -6.87
N GLN A 88 2.33 -8.85 -6.28
CA GLN A 88 1.45 -9.86 -6.88
C GLN A 88 0.81 -9.33 -8.18
N ARG A 89 0.24 -8.12 -8.17
CA ARG A 89 -0.36 -7.47 -9.35
C ARG A 89 0.67 -7.19 -10.45
N ALA A 90 1.91 -6.84 -10.06
CA ALA A 90 3.03 -6.62 -10.97
C ALA A 90 3.61 -7.92 -11.56
N GLY A 91 3.19 -9.10 -11.05
CA GLY A 91 3.67 -10.40 -11.52
C GLY A 91 5.12 -10.70 -11.16
N ILE A 92 5.67 -10.02 -10.13
CA ILE A 92 7.06 -10.16 -9.69
C ILE A 92 7.16 -11.40 -8.80
N ARG A 93 8.04 -12.35 -9.16
CA ARG A 93 8.29 -13.55 -8.35
C ARG A 93 9.43 -13.33 -7.38
N LEU A 94 9.13 -13.31 -6.10
CA LEU A 94 10.10 -13.08 -5.03
C LEU A 94 10.33 -14.34 -4.19
N PRO A 95 11.58 -14.64 -3.81
CA PRO A 95 11.84 -15.62 -2.77
C PRO A 95 11.46 -15.02 -1.41
N ARG A 96 10.47 -15.60 -0.71
CA ARG A 96 9.90 -15.11 0.57
C ARG A 96 9.20 -13.74 0.43
N PRO A 97 8.04 -13.69 -0.24
CA PRO A 97 7.33 -12.44 -0.50
C PRO A 97 6.93 -11.69 0.78
N GLU A 98 6.62 -12.42 1.86
CA GLU A 98 6.24 -11.81 3.15
C GLU A 98 7.39 -11.05 3.79
N LEU A 99 8.60 -11.64 3.80
CA LEU A 99 9.80 -10.96 4.34
C LEU A 99 10.17 -9.74 3.50
N HIS A 100 10.08 -9.85 2.17
CA HIS A 100 10.32 -8.74 1.26
C HIS A 100 9.35 -7.59 1.52
N ALA A 101 8.05 -7.89 1.61
CA ALA A 101 7.02 -6.90 1.90
C ALA A 101 7.19 -6.26 3.29
N THR A 102 7.62 -7.04 4.28
CA THR A 102 7.95 -6.52 5.62
C THR A 102 9.09 -5.50 5.56
N LEU A 103 10.17 -5.79 4.83
CA LEU A 103 11.30 -4.86 4.70
C LEU A 103 10.88 -3.55 4.02
N HIS A 104 10.07 -3.62 2.96
CA HIS A 104 9.46 -2.44 2.34
C HIS A 104 8.63 -1.64 3.33
N ALA A 105 7.72 -2.31 4.06
CA ALA A 105 6.84 -1.64 5.00
C ALA A 105 7.61 -0.91 6.10
N VAL A 106 8.69 -1.51 6.59
CA VAL A 106 9.59 -0.88 7.57
C VAL A 106 10.32 0.32 6.96
N VAL A 107 10.87 0.20 5.75
CA VAL A 107 11.58 1.30 5.08
C VAL A 107 10.65 2.48 4.81
N GLU A 108 9.45 2.24 4.26
CA GLU A 108 8.45 3.29 4.02
C GLU A 108 8.02 3.97 5.33
N SER A 109 7.85 3.20 6.41
CA SER A 109 7.55 3.76 7.73
C SER A 109 8.70 4.63 8.25
N GLN A 110 9.96 4.26 7.98
CA GLN A 110 11.13 5.09 8.32
C GLN A 110 11.25 6.35 7.45
N ILE A 111 10.76 6.33 6.21
CA ILE A 111 10.69 7.52 5.35
C ILE A 111 9.58 8.48 5.84
N ALA A 112 8.47 7.93 6.33
CA ALA A 112 7.35 8.69 6.86
C ALA A 112 7.66 9.38 8.22
N ASP A 113 8.59 8.83 9.00
CA ASP A 113 8.99 9.41 10.29
C ASP A 113 10.00 10.57 10.11
N PRO A 114 9.64 11.82 10.48
CA PRO A 114 10.50 12.99 10.30
C PRO A 114 11.74 13.00 11.21
N GLU A 115 11.78 12.20 12.27
CA GLU A 115 12.91 12.14 13.19
C GLU A 115 14.05 11.24 12.67
N LEU A 116 13.80 10.46 11.62
CA LEU A 116 14.76 9.51 11.06
C LEU A 116 15.46 10.05 9.80
N PRO A 117 16.75 9.76 9.59
CA PRO A 117 17.51 10.28 8.45
C PRO A 117 17.21 9.55 7.12
N VAL A 118 16.28 8.59 7.11
CA VAL A 118 16.07 7.64 6.01
C VAL A 118 15.49 8.33 4.78
N ARG A 119 14.54 9.25 4.96
CA ARG A 119 14.01 10.11 3.88
C ARG A 119 15.13 10.78 3.08
N SER A 120 16.03 11.49 3.77
CA SER A 120 17.14 12.19 3.11
C SER A 120 18.10 11.25 2.39
N THR A 121 18.21 9.99 2.85
CA THR A 121 19.01 8.97 2.18
C THR A 121 18.34 8.53 0.88
N VAL A 122 17.03 8.25 0.92
CA VAL A 122 16.26 7.84 -0.26
C VAL A 122 16.24 8.93 -1.32
N GLU A 123 15.94 10.18 -0.93
CA GLU A 123 15.96 11.34 -1.82
C GLU A 123 17.33 11.49 -2.51
N ARG A 124 18.42 11.38 -1.76
CA ARG A 124 19.78 11.43 -2.31
C ARG A 124 20.06 10.29 -3.27
N LEU A 125 19.68 9.06 -2.95
CA LEU A 125 19.87 7.92 -3.85
C LEU A 125 19.08 8.07 -5.16
N MET A 126 17.91 8.69 -5.09
CA MET A 126 17.12 9.05 -6.27
C MET A 126 17.79 10.15 -7.10
N ASP A 127 18.35 11.18 -6.46
CA ASP A 127 19.14 12.22 -7.13
C ASP A 127 20.42 11.65 -7.79
N GLU A 128 20.99 10.60 -7.20
CA GLU A 128 22.12 9.85 -7.76
C GLU A 128 21.72 8.91 -8.93
N GLY A 129 20.41 8.77 -9.20
CA GLY A 129 19.89 8.10 -10.40
C GLY A 129 19.12 6.81 -10.18
N LEU A 130 18.84 6.41 -8.92
CA LEU A 130 17.91 5.30 -8.66
C LEU A 130 16.46 5.75 -8.83
N ASP A 131 15.59 4.84 -9.26
CA ASP A 131 14.17 5.04 -9.01
C ASP A 131 13.83 4.79 -7.53
N ARG A 132 12.66 5.24 -7.08
CA ARG A 132 12.24 5.11 -5.68
C ARG A 132 12.20 3.65 -5.22
N HIS A 133 11.78 2.73 -6.09
CA HIS A 133 11.65 1.32 -5.76
C HIS A 133 13.03 0.69 -5.51
N GLU A 134 14.01 0.99 -6.37
CA GLU A 134 15.40 0.60 -6.20
C GLU A 134 16.05 1.25 -4.96
N ALA A 135 15.74 2.51 -4.67
CA ALA A 135 16.22 3.17 -3.46
C ALA A 135 15.67 2.51 -2.17
N ILE A 136 14.39 2.12 -2.16
CA ILE A 136 13.77 1.35 -1.06
C ILE A 136 14.48 -0.01 -0.90
N HIS A 137 14.80 -0.71 -1.99
CA HIS A 137 15.55 -1.97 -1.92
C HIS A 137 16.96 -1.78 -1.38
N ALA A 138 17.64 -0.71 -1.80
CA ALA A 138 19.00 -0.40 -1.35
C ALA A 138 19.04 -0.15 0.17
N VAL A 139 18.13 0.66 0.69
CA VAL A 139 17.96 0.87 2.15
C VAL A 139 17.54 -0.43 2.84
N GLY A 140 16.61 -1.17 2.25
CA GLY A 140 16.12 -2.45 2.78
C GLY A 140 17.22 -3.51 2.93
N SER A 141 18.20 -3.53 2.03
CA SER A 141 19.37 -4.41 2.12
C SER A 141 20.25 -4.08 3.33
N VAL A 142 20.52 -2.79 3.57
CA VAL A 142 21.27 -2.33 4.75
C VAL A 142 20.50 -2.66 6.04
N LEU A 143 19.18 -2.44 6.04
CA LEU A 143 18.31 -2.79 7.17
C LEU A 143 18.36 -4.30 7.47
N ALA A 144 18.24 -5.15 6.46
CA ALA A 144 18.31 -6.60 6.63
C ALA A 144 19.66 -7.05 7.20
N GLY A 145 20.76 -6.44 6.75
CA GLY A 145 22.10 -6.65 7.31
C GLY A 145 22.19 -6.25 8.79
N HIS A 146 21.65 -5.08 9.15
CA HIS A 146 21.59 -4.59 10.53
C HIS A 146 20.78 -5.53 11.44
N MET A 147 19.59 -5.95 11.02
CA MET A 147 18.76 -6.89 11.77
C MET A 147 19.47 -8.23 12.00
N ASN A 148 20.13 -8.76 10.97
CA ASN A 148 20.91 -10.00 11.09
C ASN A 148 22.08 -9.84 12.08
N ASP A 149 22.79 -8.72 12.05
CA ASP A 149 23.86 -8.40 13.02
C ASP A 149 23.29 -8.33 14.45
N LEU A 150 22.12 -7.71 14.66
CA LEU A 150 21.48 -7.63 15.98
C LEU A 150 21.09 -9.00 16.53
N VAL A 151 20.46 -9.85 15.71
CA VAL A 151 20.06 -11.21 16.11
C VAL A 151 21.29 -12.02 16.50
N ARG A 152 22.33 -12.02 15.66
CA ARG A 152 23.57 -12.76 15.94
C ARG A 152 24.28 -12.26 17.18
N ASN A 153 24.40 -10.95 17.36
CA ASN A 153 25.03 -10.37 18.55
C ASN A 153 24.24 -10.67 19.83
N PHE A 154 22.91 -10.78 19.75
CA PHE A 154 22.07 -11.17 20.88
C PHE A 154 22.27 -12.65 21.25
N GLU A 155 22.33 -13.54 20.26
CA GLU A 155 22.63 -14.96 20.45
C GLU A 155 24.03 -15.19 21.05
N GLU A 156 25.04 -14.46 20.56
CA GLU A 156 26.44 -14.57 21.01
C GLU A 156 26.68 -14.04 22.45
N ARG A 157 25.92 -13.02 22.89
CA ARG A 157 26.10 -12.40 24.23
C ARG A 157 25.39 -13.12 25.37
N GLY A 158 24.61 -14.16 25.10
CA GLY A 158 23.95 -14.97 26.13
C GLY A 158 23.03 -14.15 27.04
N ALA A 159 21.83 -13.82 26.55
CA ALA A 159 20.66 -13.37 27.30
C ALA A 159 20.90 -12.76 28.70
N LYS A 160 21.34 -11.49 28.75
CA LYS A 160 21.01 -10.58 29.85
C LYS A 160 20.57 -9.23 29.28
N PRO A 161 19.26 -8.94 29.21
CA PRO A 161 18.79 -7.59 28.94
C PRO A 161 19.08 -6.73 30.19
N GLY A 162 19.78 -5.61 30.02
CA GLY A 162 19.75 -4.52 31.02
C GLY A 162 21.03 -4.21 31.79
N THR A 163 22.23 -4.62 31.37
CA THR A 163 23.47 -4.13 32.00
C THR A 163 24.43 -3.54 30.98
N GLY A 164 24.34 -2.22 30.82
CA GLY A 164 25.35 -1.41 30.14
C GLY A 164 24.69 -0.28 29.36
N ALA A 165 25.13 0.96 29.62
CA ALA A 165 24.97 2.07 28.70
C ALA A 165 25.74 1.72 27.41
N GLY A 166 25.15 0.86 26.58
CA GLY A 166 25.64 0.53 25.26
C GLY A 166 25.28 1.66 24.30
N GLU A 167 26.21 1.97 23.41
CA GLU A 167 25.97 2.80 22.24
C GLU A 167 24.69 2.33 21.54
N ASP A 168 23.84 3.28 21.13
CA ASP A 168 22.59 2.97 20.44
C ASP A 168 22.89 2.08 19.22
N PRO A 169 22.34 0.84 19.16
CA PRO A 169 22.64 -0.09 18.09
C PRO A 169 22.36 0.48 16.70
N ASN A 170 21.45 1.46 16.60
CA ASN A 170 21.05 2.06 15.33
C ASN A 170 22.05 3.09 14.80
N VAL A 171 23.03 3.57 15.59
CA VAL A 171 24.06 4.51 15.12
C VAL A 171 24.79 3.94 13.91
N ARG A 172 25.25 2.68 14.01
CA ARG A 172 25.94 1.99 12.92
C ARG A 172 25.05 1.76 11.69
N TYR A 173 23.74 1.59 11.90
CA TYR A 173 22.76 1.48 10.81
C TYR A 173 22.66 2.81 10.05
N PHE A 174 22.46 3.92 10.75
CA PHE A 174 22.36 5.24 10.12
C PHE A 174 23.66 5.71 9.46
N GLU A 175 24.82 5.36 10.02
CA GLU A 175 26.11 5.61 9.36
C GLU A 175 26.25 4.87 8.03
N GLN A 176 25.78 3.61 7.97
CA GLN A 176 25.77 2.84 6.71
C GLN A 176 24.84 3.46 5.67
N LEU A 177 23.64 3.89 6.08
CA LEU A 177 22.72 4.61 5.17
C LEU A 177 23.34 5.89 4.63
N LYS A 178 24.05 6.65 5.48
CA LYS A 178 24.73 7.87 5.07
C LYS A 178 25.86 7.62 4.08
N ALA A 179 26.55 6.47 4.19
CA ALA A 179 27.65 6.09 3.31
C ALA A 179 27.20 5.39 2.01
N LEU A 180 25.97 4.87 1.97
CA LEU A 180 25.39 4.16 0.83
C LEU A 180 25.24 5.09 -0.37
N THR A 181 25.64 4.63 -1.57
CA THR A 181 25.46 5.35 -2.84
C THR A 181 24.77 4.50 -3.90
N ALA A 182 24.15 5.14 -4.89
CA ALA A 182 23.54 4.46 -6.04
C ALA A 182 24.56 3.62 -6.82
N GLU A 183 25.79 4.13 -6.99
CA GLU A 183 26.87 3.40 -7.65
C GLU A 183 27.25 2.12 -6.90
N GLN A 184 27.27 2.14 -5.55
CA GLN A 184 27.53 0.94 -4.75
C GLN A 184 26.39 -0.07 -4.92
N TRP A 185 25.13 0.39 -4.85
CA TRP A 185 23.96 -0.46 -5.05
C TRP A 185 23.97 -1.15 -6.43
N LEU A 186 24.14 -0.39 -7.51
CA LEU A 186 24.12 -0.89 -8.88
C LEU A 186 25.29 -1.85 -9.19
N ARG A 187 26.38 -1.81 -8.41
CA ARG A 187 27.50 -2.78 -8.52
C ARG A 187 27.26 -4.07 -7.74
N SER A 188 26.29 -4.08 -6.84
CA SER A 188 26.01 -5.20 -5.93
C SER A 188 24.95 -6.17 -6.43
N GLY A 189 24.14 -5.76 -7.42
CA GLY A 189 23.16 -6.61 -8.14
C GLY A 189 23.73 -7.25 -9.40
#